data_AF-A0A950QPK0-F1
#
_entry.id   AF-A0A950QPK0-F1
#
_cell.length_a   1.000
_cell.length_b   1.000
_cell.length_c   1.000
_cell.angle_alpha   90.00
_cell.angle_beta   90.00
_cell.angle_gamma   90.00
#
_symmetry.space_group_name_H-M   'P 1'
#
loop_
_entity.id
_entity.type
_entity.pdbx_description
1 polymer ?
#
loop_
_entity_poly.entity_id
_entity_poly.type
_entity_poly.pdbx_seq_one_letter_code
_entity_poly.pdbx_strand_id
1 'polypeptide(L)'
;LGELAAHIAGIAGMAERIATTEEFSPGGPSPLKLNTVEEIRERFDQNMRSADEAMGKMSDQAANAHWRLVFQGKEIFSRPRVEALRTNVLNHLYHHRGQLSVYLRLLDVPLPAVFGPTADENPFM
;
A
#
# COMPACT_ATOMS: atom_id res chain seq x y z
N LEU A 1 -3.81 16.40 3.86
CA LEU A 1 -2.59 15.85 3.22
C LEU A 1 -1.95 14.75 4.07
N GLY A 2 -1.62 15.03 5.34
CA GLY A 2 -0.94 14.06 6.23
C GLY A 2 -1.65 12.72 6.40
N GLU A 3 -2.97 12.70 6.60
CA GLU A 3 -3.74 11.44 6.73
C GLU A 3 -3.65 10.55 5.48
N LEU A 4 -3.75 11.14 4.27
CA LEU A 4 -3.61 10.41 3.02
C LEU A 4 -2.18 9.86 2.85
N ALA A 5 -1.17 10.65 3.19
CA ALA A 5 0.23 10.22 3.13
C ALA A 5 0.52 9.10 4.15
N ALA A 6 -0.02 9.19 5.37
CA ALA A 6 0.08 8.15 6.38
C ALA A 6 -0.67 6.88 5.97
N HIS A 7 -1.84 7.01 5.31
CA HIS A 7 -2.57 5.88 4.73
C HIS A 7 -1.74 5.16 3.66
N ILE A 8 -1.17 5.92 2.72
CA ILE A 8 -0.25 5.38 1.70
C ILE A 8 0.93 4.65 2.35
N ALA A 9 1.53 5.23 3.39
CA ALA A 9 2.59 4.59 4.17
C ALA A 9 2.15 3.22 4.72
N GLY A 10 0.93 3.13 5.23
CA GLY A 10 0.34 1.90 5.76
C GLY A 10 0.05 0.82 4.73
N ILE A 11 -0.33 1.18 3.49
CA ILE A 11 -0.71 0.22 2.45
C ILE A 11 0.42 -0.78 2.15
N ALA A 12 1.68 -0.32 2.11
CA ALA A 12 2.83 -1.20 1.87
C ALA A 12 2.92 -2.33 2.90
N GLY A 13 2.60 -2.07 4.17
CA GLY A 13 2.64 -3.05 5.25
C GLY A 13 1.57 -4.15 5.13
N MET A 14 0.54 -3.94 4.30
CA MET A 14 -0.43 -5.00 4.00
C MET A 14 0.15 -6.13 3.16
N ALA A 15 1.22 -5.89 2.40
CA ALA A 15 1.87 -6.93 1.60
C ALA A 15 2.48 -8.03 2.47
N GLU A 16 3.27 -7.65 3.48
CA GLU A 16 3.84 -8.58 4.46
C GLU A 16 2.72 -9.41 5.11
N ARG A 17 1.64 -8.76 5.55
CA ARG A 17 0.51 -9.43 6.17
C ARG A 17 -0.13 -10.47 5.25
N ILE A 18 -0.42 -10.10 4.00
CA ILE A 18 -1.01 -11.04 3.03
C ILE A 18 -0.06 -12.21 2.74
N ALA A 19 1.25 -11.94 2.66
CA ALA A 19 2.25 -12.95 2.37
C ALA A 19 2.46 -13.95 3.52
N THR A 20 2.30 -13.50 4.78
CA THR A 20 2.71 -14.27 5.98
C THR A 20 1.56 -14.78 6.84
N THR A 21 0.32 -14.34 6.59
CA THR A 21 -0.87 -14.83 7.31
C THR A 21 -1.83 -15.59 6.38
N GLU A 22 -2.80 -16.28 6.97
CA GLU A 22 -3.90 -16.94 6.23
C GLU A 22 -5.13 -16.05 6.11
N GLU A 23 -5.30 -15.12 7.04
CA GLU A 23 -6.45 -14.22 7.09
C GLU A 23 -6.10 -12.87 7.69
N PHE A 24 -6.97 -11.89 7.45
CA PHE A 24 -6.99 -10.61 8.14
C PHE A 24 -8.40 -10.29 8.63
N SER A 25 -8.50 -9.88 9.90
CA SER A 25 -9.69 -9.27 10.45
C SER A 25 -9.40 -7.82 10.84
N PRO A 26 -10.03 -6.83 10.19
CA PRO A 26 -9.97 -5.45 10.66
C PRO A 26 -10.66 -5.32 12.03
N GLY A 27 -10.22 -4.35 12.83
CA GLY A 27 -10.73 -4.12 14.19
C GLY A 27 -9.64 -4.07 15.28
N GLY A 28 -8.36 -4.12 14.89
CA GLY A 28 -7.24 -3.84 15.78
C GLY A 28 -7.19 -2.37 16.23
N PRO A 29 -6.16 -2.00 17.01
CA PRO A 29 -5.96 -0.62 17.46
C PRO A 29 -6.01 0.37 16.29
N SER A 30 -6.45 1.60 16.58
CA SER A 30 -6.43 2.68 15.59
C SER A 30 -5.04 2.78 14.95
N PRO A 31 -4.96 3.12 13.64
CA PRO A 31 -3.69 3.29 12.96
C PRO A 31 -2.77 4.21 13.75
N LEU A 32 -1.48 3.87 13.79
CA LEU A 32 -0.44 4.72 14.37
C LEU A 32 -0.56 6.14 13.80
N LYS A 33 -0.69 7.12 14.70
CA LYS A 33 -0.77 8.53 14.31
C LYS A 33 0.62 9.03 13.96
N LEU A 34 0.86 9.28 12.67
CA LEU A 34 2.09 9.86 12.15
C LEU A 34 1.85 11.36 11.95
N ASN A 35 2.64 12.21 12.62
CA ASN A 35 2.44 13.65 12.70
C ASN A 35 3.46 14.44 11.87
N THR A 36 4.58 13.82 11.47
CA THR A 36 5.62 14.48 10.66
C THR A 36 5.85 13.77 9.32
N VAL A 37 6.48 14.47 8.38
CA VAL A 37 6.85 13.89 7.07
C VAL A 37 7.89 12.80 7.27
N GLU A 38 8.83 13.00 8.20
CA GLU A 38 9.89 12.06 8.56
C GLU A 38 9.29 10.74 9.08
N GLU A 39 8.34 10.82 10.01
CA GLU A 39 7.64 9.63 10.54
C GLU A 39 6.89 8.86 9.45
N ILE A 40 6.25 9.57 8.51
CA ILE A 40 5.55 8.96 7.38
C ILE A 40 6.53 8.25 6.44
N ARG A 41 7.66 8.90 6.12
CA ARG A 41 8.70 8.34 5.25
C ARG A 41 9.35 7.12 5.88
N GLU A 42 9.76 7.22 7.14
CA GLU A 42 10.35 6.10 7.87
C GLU A 42 9.38 4.91 7.94
N ARG A 43 8.10 5.16 8.17
CA ARG A 43 7.08 4.10 8.18
C ARG A 43 6.92 3.46 6.80
N PHE A 44 6.86 4.26 5.74
CA PHE A 44 6.78 3.73 4.38
C PHE A 44 8.01 2.87 4.05
N ASP A 45 9.21 3.36 4.35
CA ASP A 45 10.47 2.65 4.08
C ASP A 45 10.57 1.34 4.88
N GLN A 46 10.15 1.34 6.16
CA GLN A 46 10.06 0.13 6.98
C GLN A 46 9.08 -0.88 6.36
N ASN A 47 7.86 -0.44 6.05
CA ASN A 47 6.84 -1.32 5.47
C ASN A 47 7.27 -1.88 4.10
N MET A 48 7.97 -1.08 3.28
CA MET A 48 8.50 -1.54 1.99
C MET A 48 9.57 -2.61 2.15
N ARG A 49 10.49 -2.47 3.12
CA ARG A 49 11.49 -3.51 3.42
C ARG A 49 10.82 -4.81 3.88
N SER A 50 9.87 -4.73 4.82
CA SER A 50 9.14 -5.93 5.27
C SER A 50 8.35 -6.59 4.14
N ALA A 51 7.72 -5.80 3.28
CA ALA A 51 7.01 -6.30 2.10
C ALA A 51 7.95 -7.04 1.14
N ASP A 52 9.10 -6.44 0.81
CA ASP A 52 10.09 -7.04 -0.08
C ASP A 52 10.63 -8.37 0.47
N GLU A 53 11.02 -8.39 1.75
CA GLU A 53 11.51 -9.60 2.42
C GLU A 53 10.45 -10.71 2.48
N ALA A 54 9.19 -10.38 2.75
CA ALA A 54 8.12 -11.36 2.84
C ALA A 54 7.73 -11.91 1.46
N MET A 55 7.61 -11.04 0.45
CA MET A 55 7.30 -11.46 -0.91
C MET A 55 8.45 -12.28 -1.52
N GLY A 56 9.70 -11.92 -1.25
CA GLY A 56 10.88 -12.67 -1.73
C GLY A 56 10.99 -14.09 -1.18
N LYS A 57 10.30 -14.40 -0.08
CA LYS A 57 10.26 -15.75 0.52
C LYS A 57 9.00 -16.54 0.13
N MET A 58 8.04 -15.91 -0.55
CA MET A 58 6.77 -16.53 -0.89
C MET A 58 6.93 -17.47 -2.10
N SER A 59 6.57 -18.74 -1.93
CA SER A 59 6.56 -19.70 -3.03
C SER A 59 5.34 -19.50 -3.94
N ASP A 60 5.40 -20.01 -5.16
CA ASP A 60 4.25 -20.00 -6.09
C ASP A 60 3.04 -20.73 -5.50
N GLN A 61 3.27 -21.82 -4.75
CA GLN A 61 2.20 -22.54 -4.07
C GLN A 61 1.52 -21.64 -3.03
N ALA A 62 2.31 -20.92 -2.21
CA ALA A 62 1.77 -19.98 -1.24
C ALA A 62 1.03 -18.82 -1.93
N ALA A 63 1.61 -18.28 -3.01
CA ALA A 63 1.01 -17.19 -3.79
C ALA A 63 -0.36 -17.56 -4.39
N ASN A 64 -0.54 -18.81 -4.80
CA ASN A 64 -1.80 -19.32 -5.34
C ASN A 64 -2.76 -19.87 -4.26
N ALA A 65 -2.28 -20.12 -3.04
CA ALA A 65 -3.14 -20.52 -1.94
C ALA A 65 -4.08 -19.37 -1.54
N HIS A 66 -5.28 -19.74 -1.09
CA HIS A 66 -6.31 -18.76 -0.72
C HIS A 66 -5.94 -18.02 0.55
N TRP A 67 -6.31 -16.74 0.60
CA TRP A 67 -6.20 -15.84 1.73
C TRP A 67 -7.54 -15.15 1.96
N ARG A 68 -7.88 -14.92 3.22
CA ARG A 68 -9.23 -14.49 3.61
C ARG A 68 -9.26 -13.12 4.25
N LEU A 69 -10.21 -12.30 3.81
CA LEU A 69 -10.62 -11.12 4.57
C LEU A 69 -11.87 -11.49 5.38
N VAL A 70 -11.78 -11.35 6.70
CA VAL A 70 -12.88 -11.61 7.63
C VAL A 70 -13.25 -10.30 8.29
N PHE A 71 -14.54 -10.04 8.53
CA PHE A 71 -14.97 -8.90 9.32
C PHE A 71 -16.06 -9.32 10.28
N GLN A 72 -15.85 -9.08 11.57
CA GLN A 72 -16.78 -9.49 12.64
C GLN A 72 -17.17 -10.99 12.56
N GLY A 73 -16.18 -11.85 12.27
CA GLY A 73 -16.38 -13.29 12.15
C GLY A 73 -17.04 -13.76 10.85
N LYS A 74 -17.36 -12.87 9.90
CA LYS A 74 -17.90 -13.22 8.58
C LYS A 74 -16.84 -13.11 7.51
N GLU A 75 -16.68 -14.14 6.69
CA GLU A 75 -15.83 -14.08 5.50
C GLU A 75 -16.42 -13.08 4.51
N ILE A 76 -15.63 -12.06 4.16
CA ILE A 76 -15.95 -11.07 3.14
C ILE A 76 -15.51 -11.59 1.78
N PHE A 77 -14.30 -12.16 1.70
CA PHE A 77 -13.83 -12.89 0.53
C PHE A 77 -12.74 -13.90 0.90
N SER A 78 -12.56 -14.89 0.02
CA SER A 78 -11.44 -15.82 -0.01
C SER A 78 -10.94 -15.92 -1.46
N ARG A 79 -9.65 -15.66 -1.70
CA ARG A 79 -9.05 -15.69 -3.05
C ARG A 79 -7.54 -15.92 -3.00
N PRO A 80 -6.87 -16.29 -4.12
CA PRO A 80 -5.42 -16.42 -4.15
C PRO A 80 -4.68 -15.20 -3.59
N ARG A 81 -3.61 -15.41 -2.81
CA ARG A 81 -2.79 -14.32 -2.23
C ARG A 81 -2.30 -13.35 -3.29
N VAL A 82 -1.91 -13.83 -4.46
CA VAL A 82 -1.45 -12.99 -5.57
C VAL A 82 -2.53 -11.99 -6.02
N GLU A 83 -3.79 -12.39 -6.01
CA GLU A 83 -4.91 -11.49 -6.34
C GLU A 83 -5.17 -10.47 -5.21
N ALA A 84 -5.06 -10.90 -3.96
CA ALA A 84 -5.15 -10.02 -2.80
C ALA A 84 -4.00 -8.98 -2.80
N LEU A 85 -2.76 -9.39 -3.07
CA LEU A 85 -1.61 -8.48 -3.21
C LEU A 85 -1.84 -7.47 -4.33
N ARG A 86 -2.27 -7.94 -5.52
CA ARG A 86 -2.57 -7.04 -6.64
C ARG A 86 -3.62 -6.00 -6.25
N THR A 87 -4.74 -6.44 -5.70
CA THR A 87 -5.88 -5.53 -5.50
C THR A 87 -5.87 -4.74 -4.19
N ASN A 88 -5.48 -5.35 -3.06
CA ASN A 88 -5.47 -4.69 -1.75
C ASN A 88 -4.20 -3.90 -1.48
N VAL A 89 -3.10 -4.19 -2.20
CA VAL A 89 -1.83 -3.46 -2.05
C VAL A 89 -1.57 -2.62 -3.28
N LEU A 90 -1.27 -3.22 -4.44
CA LEU A 90 -0.81 -2.45 -5.60
C LEU A 90 -1.91 -1.49 -6.09
N ASN A 91 -3.13 -2.00 -6.29
CA ASN A 91 -4.24 -1.18 -6.76
C ASN A 91 -4.63 -0.07 -5.81
N HIS A 92 -4.59 -0.37 -4.53
CA HIS A 92 -4.85 0.58 -3.48
C HIS A 92 -3.77 1.67 -3.43
N LEU A 93 -2.51 1.28 -3.58
CA LEU A 93 -1.35 2.18 -3.56
C LEU A 93 -1.38 3.14 -4.74
N TYR A 94 -1.53 2.65 -5.97
CA TYR A 94 -1.53 3.53 -7.14
C TYR A 94 -2.75 4.45 -7.17
N HIS A 95 -3.90 4.01 -6.66
CA HIS A 95 -5.10 4.83 -6.51
C HIS A 95 -4.85 6.04 -5.59
N HIS A 96 -4.39 5.79 -4.37
CA HIS A 96 -4.15 6.87 -3.40
C HIS A 96 -2.93 7.71 -3.75
N ARG A 97 -1.91 7.14 -4.39
CA ARG A 97 -0.79 7.92 -4.94
C ARG A 97 -1.30 8.94 -5.97
N GLY A 98 -2.23 8.55 -6.84
CA GLY A 98 -2.88 9.49 -7.77
C GLY A 98 -3.65 10.61 -7.06
N GLN A 99 -4.38 10.28 -5.99
CA GLN A 99 -5.04 11.30 -5.16
C GLN A 99 -4.04 12.27 -4.52
N LEU A 100 -2.91 11.74 -4.00
CA LEU A 100 -1.86 12.54 -3.40
C LEU A 100 -1.23 13.49 -4.43
N SER A 101 -1.00 13.03 -5.67
CA SER A 101 -0.51 13.87 -6.77
C SER A 101 -1.44 15.05 -7.05
N VAL A 102 -2.77 14.83 -7.06
CA VAL A 102 -3.74 15.92 -7.24
C VAL A 102 -3.63 16.94 -6.11
N TYR A 103 -3.51 16.50 -4.86
CA TYR A 103 -3.38 17.41 -3.72
C TYR A 103 -2.09 18.23 -3.76
N LEU A 104 -0.97 17.61 -4.12
CA LEU A 104 0.31 18.30 -4.28
C LEU A 104 0.23 19.35 -5.40
N ARG A 105 -0.42 19.01 -6.54
CA ARG A 105 -0.64 19.96 -7.63
C ARG A 105 -1.48 21.16 -7.21
N LEU A 106 -2.55 20.95 -6.44
CA LEU A 106 -3.40 22.04 -5.93
C LEU A 106 -2.68 22.96 -4.93
N LEU A 107 -1.52 22.52 -4.41
CA LEU A 107 -0.67 23.27 -3.49
C LEU A 107 0.59 23.80 -4.20
N ASP A 108 0.61 23.82 -5.54
CA ASP A 108 1.73 24.27 -6.36
C ASP A 108 3.05 23.55 -6.07
N VAL A 109 2.98 22.30 -5.57
CA VAL A 109 4.16 21.46 -5.39
C VAL A 109 4.48 20.74 -6.71
N PRO A 110 5.73 20.82 -7.22
CA PRO A 110 6.14 20.10 -8.41
C PRO A 110 5.93 18.58 -8.29
N LEU A 111 5.44 17.97 -9.36
CA LEU A 111 5.15 16.55 -9.46
C LEU A 111 6.16 15.84 -10.35
N PRO A 112 6.71 14.70 -9.90
CA PRO A 112 7.55 13.89 -10.75
C PRO A 112 6.74 13.22 -11.87
N ALA A 113 7.43 12.81 -12.94
CA ALA A 113 6.84 11.94 -13.95
C ALA A 113 6.29 10.63 -13.34
N VAL A 114 5.16 10.13 -13.84
CA VAL A 114 4.50 8.90 -13.31
C VAL A 114 4.37 7.80 -14.36
N PHE A 115 3.44 7.95 -15.31
CA PHE A 115 3.29 7.08 -16.49
C PHE A 115 3.47 7.87 -17.80
N GLY A 116 4.12 9.03 -17.69
CA GLY A 116 4.26 10.03 -18.74
C GLY A 116 4.60 11.39 -18.13
N PRO A 117 4.69 12.44 -18.96
CA PRO A 117 5.00 13.79 -18.52
C PRO A 117 3.96 14.33 -17.54
N THR A 118 4.43 15.11 -16.57
CA THR A 118 3.59 16.07 -15.82
C THR A 118 3.77 17.46 -16.44
N ALA A 119 3.14 18.49 -15.87
CA ALA A 119 3.46 19.85 -16.28
C ALA A 119 4.85 20.32 -15.80
N ASP A 120 5.50 19.57 -14.90
CA ASP A 120 6.75 19.96 -14.24
C ASP A 120 7.95 19.13 -14.73
N GLU A 121 7.72 17.89 -15.17
CA GLU A 121 8.76 16.97 -15.63
C GLU A 121 8.32 16.20 -16.88
N ASN A 122 9.25 15.98 -17.81
CA ASN A 122 9.06 15.10 -18.95
C ASN A 122 10.12 13.99 -18.93
N PRO A 123 9.74 12.70 -18.77
CA PRO A 123 10.70 11.61 -18.70
C PRO A 123 11.32 11.24 -20.07
N PHE A 124 10.93 11.92 -21.15
CA PHE A 124 11.39 11.67 -22.52
C PHE A 124 12.25 12.80 -23.10
N MET A 125 12.59 13.81 -22.28
CA MET A 125 13.56 14.86 -22.59
C MET A 125 14.78 14.70 -21.70
#